data_AF-A0A850M7F1-F1
#
_entry.id   AF-A0A850M7F1-F1
#
_cell.length_a   1.000
_cell.length_b   1.000
_cell.length_c   1.000
_cell.angle_alpha   90.00
_cell.angle_beta   90.00
_cell.angle_gamma   90.00
#
_symmetry.space_group_name_H-M   'P 1'
#
loop_
_entity.id
_entity.type
_entity.pdbx_description
1 polymer ?
#
loop_
_entity_poly.entity_id
_entity_poly.type
_entity_poly.pdbx_seq_one_letter_code
_entity_poly.pdbx_strand_id
1 'polypeptide(L)'
;MTVKTKIVKPLFSIFCFISTAIILLTLGIAISIFVHYFEAYELPLSLSLIGASTAILLTFILDKSNKFRKFFKWGKFNYRWIFIDLIALSLSFIILLIYMLSIDFNEFDLFISSDLNFFIYTACLLFFLIPGYLIYFGVKNLTLAKIRRRKFAIFAIISMIFLIVSSTGFYFFYRYFVNFPPATILNGNGYNDGPWLTWHNNYPNESICITWLTARSNSSIVYYGTNPGNLNQTATGSGNYLHKVYLDGLTPNTTYHYYIPENFVQDHPSNIFNFTTASTSQEAFKFAIVGDMQPWNELMMNKCGMVADGIIQGKFDFICQLGDIADDGNDLEDWHRVLKSLARMGANTPIQAVIGNHDFEMIVGSSNWGELFTYPYVNPNIGRYFSFDYHNAHFVMIDNFEHYYMMSDHQLDWIRNDIIEAKAKGQDWIFCFFHLTLMSVSTSDMFWNLQRKLVPIFDELAVDAVFAGHDHDYQHYNYTYGWNGLVFDKNHNWPHNAIPYFCSGGGGANLEVDYGIFDPDEMLTTNTVTWWNENINQNRDITYERRPWNSSKYLAHAGFPENYTHWAAQDIGKYYYHLPAEEAYHDAWQQLGFEYAEECYQYIQVEIDGNNCTISVRYPNGVLLQGPGDAYPQQWTFQK
;
A
#
# COMPACT_ATOMS: atom_id res chain seq x y z
N MET A 1 -69.40 8.78 -8.59
CA MET A 1 -68.21 8.25 -7.87
C MET A 1 -67.18 7.74 -8.89
N THR A 2 -66.85 8.53 -9.92
CA THR A 2 -66.36 7.97 -11.20
C THR A 2 -65.15 8.70 -11.80
N VAL A 3 -64.62 9.73 -11.14
CA VAL A 3 -63.43 10.49 -11.61
C VAL A 3 -62.15 10.07 -10.87
N LYS A 4 -62.24 9.67 -9.58
CA LYS A 4 -61.07 9.27 -8.78
C LYS A 4 -60.43 7.93 -9.16
N THR A 5 -61.11 7.06 -9.89
CA THR A 5 -60.61 5.72 -10.26
C THR A 5 -59.87 5.68 -11.61
N LYS A 6 -60.04 6.69 -12.47
CA LYS A 6 -59.37 6.75 -13.79
C LYS A 6 -57.92 7.26 -13.72
N ILE A 7 -57.57 8.06 -12.70
CA ILE A 7 -56.22 8.65 -12.56
C ILE A 7 -55.33 7.84 -11.59
N VAL A 8 -55.92 7.23 -10.55
CA VAL A 8 -55.16 6.53 -9.49
C VAL A 8 -54.65 5.15 -9.94
N LYS A 9 -55.36 4.44 -10.82
CA LYS A 9 -54.92 3.13 -11.32
C LYS A 9 -53.69 3.21 -12.25
N PRO A 10 -53.62 4.16 -13.21
CA PRO A 10 -52.43 4.40 -14.00
C PRO A 10 -51.24 4.82 -13.14
N LEU A 11 -51.42 5.77 -12.22
CA LEU A 11 -50.35 6.23 -11.31
C LEU A 11 -49.83 5.11 -10.40
N PHE A 12 -50.71 4.22 -9.90
CA PHE A 12 -50.29 3.06 -9.10
C PHE A 12 -49.58 1.99 -9.93
N SER A 13 -49.94 1.83 -11.20
CA SER A 13 -49.25 0.90 -12.11
C SER A 13 -47.88 1.44 -12.52
N ILE A 14 -47.77 2.75 -12.75
CA ILE A 14 -46.51 3.46 -12.96
C ILE A 14 -45.63 3.35 -11.71
N PHE A 15 -46.20 3.50 -10.51
CA PHE A 15 -45.50 3.31 -9.25
C PHE A 15 -44.94 1.89 -9.08
N CYS A 16 -45.74 0.85 -9.33
CA CYS A 16 -45.25 -0.54 -9.28
C CYS A 16 -44.16 -0.82 -10.33
N PHE A 17 -44.28 -0.24 -11.53
CA PHE A 17 -43.27 -0.36 -12.58
C PHE A 17 -41.95 0.30 -12.16
N ILE A 18 -42.02 1.52 -11.60
CA ILE A 18 -40.85 2.25 -11.10
C ILE A 18 -40.21 1.52 -9.91
N SER A 19 -40.99 1.02 -8.94
CA SER A 19 -40.43 0.24 -7.83
C SER A 19 -39.76 -1.05 -8.30
N THR A 20 -40.34 -1.76 -9.28
CA THR A 20 -39.72 -2.97 -9.83
C THR A 20 -38.45 -2.63 -10.59
N ALA A 21 -38.44 -1.53 -11.36
CA ALA A 21 -37.26 -1.06 -12.07
C ALA A 21 -36.13 -0.61 -11.11
N ILE A 22 -36.46 0.06 -10.01
CA ILE A 22 -35.50 0.44 -8.98
C ILE A 22 -34.92 -0.82 -8.32
N ILE A 23 -35.74 -1.81 -7.97
CA ILE A 23 -35.26 -3.08 -7.38
C ILE A 23 -34.30 -3.79 -8.34
N LEU A 24 -34.64 -3.89 -9.62
CA LEU A 24 -33.78 -4.53 -10.64
C LEU A 24 -32.49 -3.73 -10.88
N LEU A 25 -32.54 -2.40 -10.84
CA LEU A 25 -31.38 -1.53 -10.98
C LEU A 25 -30.45 -1.66 -9.77
N THR A 26 -30.99 -1.67 -8.54
CA THR A 26 -30.20 -1.88 -7.31
C THR A 26 -29.58 -3.27 -7.30
N LEU A 27 -30.31 -4.31 -7.77
CA LEU A 27 -29.76 -5.65 -7.92
C LEU A 27 -28.63 -5.69 -8.97
N GLY A 28 -28.81 -4.99 -10.10
CA GLY A 28 -27.79 -4.89 -11.15
C GLY A 28 -26.53 -4.16 -10.70
N ILE A 29 -26.67 -3.06 -9.96
CA ILE A 29 -25.53 -2.34 -9.36
C ILE A 29 -24.83 -3.20 -8.32
N ALA A 30 -25.57 -3.89 -7.44
CA ALA A 30 -24.99 -4.80 -6.46
C ALA A 30 -24.23 -5.95 -7.13
N ILE A 31 -24.79 -6.56 -8.18
CA ILE A 31 -24.11 -7.61 -8.97
C ILE A 31 -22.87 -7.04 -9.68
N SER A 32 -22.94 -5.83 -10.23
CA SER A 32 -21.79 -5.19 -10.91
C SER A 32 -20.65 -4.89 -9.93
N ILE A 33 -20.95 -4.38 -8.74
CA ILE A 33 -19.97 -4.17 -7.68
C ILE A 33 -19.38 -5.52 -7.25
N PHE A 34 -20.23 -6.54 -7.10
CA PHE A 34 -19.81 -7.89 -6.70
C PHE A 34 -18.92 -8.58 -7.75
N VAL A 35 -19.22 -8.42 -9.05
CA VAL A 35 -18.39 -8.94 -10.16
C VAL A 35 -17.05 -8.20 -10.25
N HIS A 36 -17.07 -6.88 -10.11
CA HIS A 36 -15.83 -6.08 -10.15
C HIS A 36 -14.91 -6.36 -8.95
N TYR A 37 -15.49 -6.65 -7.79
CA TYR A 37 -14.76 -7.10 -6.61
C TYR A 37 -14.18 -8.52 -6.82
N PHE A 38 -14.92 -9.45 -7.44
CA PHE A 38 -14.41 -10.80 -7.73
C PHE A 38 -13.32 -10.85 -8.80
N GLU A 39 -13.38 -9.99 -9.82
CA GLU A 39 -12.33 -9.86 -10.86
C GLU A 39 -11.01 -9.34 -10.29
N ALA A 40 -11.04 -8.59 -9.18
CA ALA A 40 -9.85 -8.08 -8.52
C ALA A 40 -9.07 -9.13 -7.68
N TYR A 41 -9.68 -10.28 -7.37
CA TYR A 41 -9.12 -11.27 -6.41
C TYR A 41 -9.10 -12.73 -6.93
N GLU A 42 -9.22 -12.96 -8.25
CA GLU A 42 -9.09 -14.27 -8.94
C GLU A 42 -9.79 -15.51 -8.31
N LEU A 43 -10.91 -15.33 -7.61
CA LEU A 43 -11.67 -16.47 -7.03
C LEU A 43 -12.48 -17.24 -8.09
N PRO A 44 -12.76 -18.56 -7.89
CA PRO A 44 -13.36 -19.41 -8.93
C PRO A 44 -14.74 -18.93 -9.41
N LEU A 45 -14.86 -18.72 -10.73
CA LEU A 45 -16.05 -18.28 -11.49
C LEU A 45 -17.33 -19.12 -11.27
N SER A 46 -17.24 -20.28 -10.60
CA SER A 46 -18.32 -21.26 -10.49
C SER A 46 -19.44 -20.85 -9.53
N LEU A 47 -19.16 -20.04 -8.49
CA LEU A 47 -20.16 -19.58 -7.51
C LEU A 47 -20.99 -18.38 -8.01
N SER A 48 -20.39 -17.48 -8.78
CA SER A 48 -21.07 -16.31 -9.37
C SER A 48 -22.08 -16.72 -10.44
N LEU A 49 -21.75 -17.73 -11.24
CA LEU A 49 -22.65 -18.34 -12.21
C LEU A 49 -23.87 -18.99 -11.54
N ILE A 50 -23.73 -19.62 -10.37
CA ILE A 50 -24.86 -20.27 -9.67
C ILE A 50 -25.86 -19.22 -9.14
N GLY A 51 -25.38 -18.11 -8.56
CA GLY A 51 -26.24 -17.02 -8.07
C GLY A 51 -27.01 -16.30 -9.19
N ALA A 52 -26.30 -15.91 -10.26
CA ALA A 52 -26.91 -15.24 -11.42
C ALA A 52 -27.86 -16.17 -12.19
N SER A 53 -27.49 -17.45 -12.36
CA SER A 53 -28.34 -18.45 -13.01
C SER A 53 -29.61 -18.72 -12.23
N THR A 54 -29.56 -18.75 -10.90
CA THR A 54 -30.74 -19.02 -10.07
C THR A 54 -31.75 -17.86 -10.14
N ALA A 55 -31.27 -16.61 -10.16
CA ALA A 55 -32.12 -15.42 -10.31
C ALA A 55 -32.74 -15.30 -11.72
N ILE A 56 -31.97 -15.58 -12.77
CA ILE A 56 -32.46 -15.61 -14.16
C ILE A 56 -33.46 -16.76 -14.36
N LEU A 57 -33.19 -17.95 -13.81
CA LEU A 57 -34.07 -19.12 -13.90
C LEU A 57 -35.40 -18.89 -13.16
N LEU A 58 -35.38 -18.27 -11.98
CA LEU A 58 -36.59 -17.86 -11.26
C LEU A 58 -37.41 -16.86 -12.07
N THR A 59 -36.76 -15.89 -12.71
CA THR A 59 -37.42 -14.89 -13.55
C THR A 59 -38.04 -15.51 -14.81
N PHE A 60 -37.35 -16.47 -15.45
CA PHE A 60 -37.83 -17.19 -16.64
C PHE A 60 -38.97 -18.19 -16.33
N ILE A 61 -38.90 -18.88 -15.19
CA ILE A 61 -39.94 -19.81 -14.71
C ILE A 61 -41.23 -19.04 -14.39
N LEU A 62 -41.11 -17.83 -13.84
CA LEU A 62 -42.24 -16.95 -13.53
C LEU A 62 -42.89 -16.36 -14.80
N ASP A 63 -42.11 -16.00 -15.82
CA ASP A 63 -42.64 -15.43 -17.08
C ASP A 63 -43.28 -16.46 -18.02
N LYS A 64 -42.74 -17.69 -18.12
CA LYS A 64 -43.26 -18.72 -19.05
C LYS A 64 -44.49 -19.48 -18.57
N SER A 65 -44.90 -19.36 -17.30
CA SER A 65 -46.11 -20.07 -16.86
C SER A 65 -47.37 -19.36 -17.40
N ASN A 66 -48.13 -20.03 -18.27
CA ASN A 66 -49.44 -19.56 -18.74
C ASN A 66 -50.47 -19.35 -17.61
N LYS A 67 -50.13 -19.73 -16.37
CA LYS A 67 -50.87 -19.39 -15.15
C LYS A 67 -50.62 -17.93 -14.72
N PHE A 68 -49.41 -17.37 -14.88
CA PHE A 68 -49.06 -16.02 -14.43
C PHE A 68 -49.87 -14.93 -15.17
N ARG A 69 -50.03 -15.05 -16.50
CA ARG A 69 -50.85 -14.12 -17.30
C ARG A 69 -52.37 -14.20 -17.01
N LYS A 70 -52.86 -15.35 -16.52
CA LYS A 70 -54.28 -15.52 -16.11
C LYS A 70 -54.55 -15.03 -14.68
N PHE A 71 -53.54 -14.96 -13.82
CA PHE A 71 -53.67 -14.53 -12.42
C PHE A 71 -53.84 -13.01 -12.27
N PHE A 72 -53.40 -12.22 -13.25
CA PHE A 72 -53.62 -10.78 -13.33
C PHE A 72 -54.95 -10.38 -14.02
N LYS A 73 -55.97 -11.26 -14.01
CA LYS A 73 -57.34 -10.80 -14.24
C LYS A 73 -57.75 -9.88 -13.09
N TRP A 74 -57.94 -8.62 -13.42
CA TRP A 74 -58.33 -7.51 -12.53
C TRP A 74 -59.36 -7.92 -11.48
N GLY A 75 -58.99 -7.96 -10.20
CA GLY A 75 -59.98 -7.97 -9.12
C GLY A 75 -59.58 -8.50 -7.74
N LYS A 76 -58.59 -9.37 -7.58
CA LYS A 76 -58.21 -9.90 -6.26
C LYS A 76 -56.69 -10.02 -6.13
N PHE A 77 -56.06 -8.96 -5.63
CA PHE A 77 -54.64 -8.96 -5.27
C PHE A 77 -54.47 -9.61 -3.89
N ASN A 78 -53.57 -10.58 -3.76
CA ASN A 78 -53.35 -11.34 -2.53
C ASN A 78 -52.11 -10.80 -1.80
N TYR A 79 -52.32 -10.12 -0.68
CA TYR A 79 -51.29 -9.45 0.14
C TYR A 79 -50.17 -10.38 0.64
N ARG A 80 -50.36 -11.70 0.51
CA ARG A 80 -49.36 -12.73 0.82
C ARG A 80 -48.08 -12.60 -0.01
N TRP A 81 -48.13 -12.08 -1.23
CA TRP A 81 -46.92 -11.95 -2.07
C TRP A 81 -46.02 -10.79 -1.67
N ILE A 82 -46.58 -9.63 -1.28
CA ILE A 82 -45.78 -8.53 -0.68
C ILE A 82 -45.12 -8.98 0.63
N PHE A 83 -45.79 -9.83 1.40
CA PHE A 83 -45.24 -10.41 2.62
C PHE A 83 -44.10 -11.39 2.34
N ILE A 84 -44.22 -12.20 1.27
CA ILE A 84 -43.16 -13.10 0.80
C ILE A 84 -41.96 -12.29 0.29
N ASP A 85 -42.19 -11.22 -0.47
CA ASP A 85 -41.12 -10.35 -1.00
C ASP A 85 -40.39 -9.62 0.13
N LEU A 86 -41.11 -9.14 1.16
CA LEU A 86 -40.50 -8.54 2.35
C LEU A 86 -39.72 -9.56 3.17
N ILE A 87 -40.23 -10.78 3.34
CA ILE A 87 -39.50 -11.87 4.01
C ILE A 87 -38.24 -12.25 3.22
N ALA A 88 -38.33 -12.33 1.89
CA ALA A 88 -37.20 -12.62 1.03
C ALA A 88 -36.13 -11.52 1.14
N LEU A 89 -36.53 -10.24 1.12
CA LEU A 89 -35.61 -9.11 1.31
C LEU A 89 -34.94 -9.16 2.69
N SER A 90 -35.70 -9.45 3.75
CA SER A 90 -35.16 -9.58 5.11
C SER A 90 -34.23 -10.78 5.25
N LEU A 91 -34.55 -11.93 4.64
CA LEU A 91 -33.68 -13.11 4.64
C LEU A 91 -32.40 -12.89 3.84
N SER A 92 -32.47 -12.23 2.67
CA SER A 92 -31.29 -11.84 1.90
C SER A 92 -30.36 -10.93 2.71
N PHE A 93 -30.93 -10.01 3.50
CA PHE A 93 -30.15 -9.12 4.37
C PHE A 93 -29.55 -9.87 5.58
N ILE A 94 -30.27 -10.82 6.17
CA ILE A 94 -29.76 -11.69 7.24
C ILE A 94 -28.63 -12.58 6.71
N ILE A 95 -28.73 -13.10 5.48
CA ILE A 95 -27.66 -13.88 4.85
C ILE A 95 -26.44 -13.00 4.57
N LEU A 96 -26.64 -11.76 4.09
CA LEU A 96 -25.55 -10.80 3.93
C LEU A 96 -24.88 -10.47 5.26
N LEU A 97 -25.67 -10.34 6.34
CA LEU A 97 -25.18 -10.10 7.70
C LEU A 97 -24.45 -11.31 8.27
N ILE A 98 -24.95 -12.54 8.08
CA ILE A 98 -24.27 -13.76 8.49
C ILE A 98 -22.96 -13.91 7.71
N TYR A 99 -22.97 -13.63 6.40
CA TYR A 99 -21.77 -13.64 5.56
C TYR A 99 -20.73 -12.64 6.06
N MET A 100 -21.15 -11.39 6.33
CA MET A 100 -20.31 -10.35 6.92
C MET A 100 -19.80 -10.77 8.30
N LEU A 101 -20.61 -11.39 9.16
CA LEU A 101 -20.19 -11.86 10.49
C LEU A 101 -19.39 -13.18 10.46
N SER A 102 -19.36 -13.89 9.33
CA SER A 102 -18.63 -15.15 9.14
C SER A 102 -17.30 -14.97 8.41
N ILE A 103 -16.98 -13.76 7.97
CA ILE A 103 -15.63 -13.38 7.60
C ILE A 103 -14.83 -13.34 8.90
N ASP A 104 -13.77 -14.14 8.97
CA ASP A 104 -12.82 -14.09 10.07
C ASP A 104 -11.98 -12.82 9.90
N PHE A 105 -12.35 -11.76 10.62
CA PHE A 105 -11.67 -10.46 10.54
C PHE A 105 -10.32 -10.41 11.28
N ASN A 106 -9.81 -11.55 11.76
CA ASN A 106 -8.44 -11.61 12.26
C ASN A 106 -7.39 -11.36 11.16
N GLU A 107 -7.78 -11.34 9.88
CA GLU A 107 -6.94 -10.93 8.75
C GLU A 107 -7.32 -9.56 8.14
N PHE A 108 -8.29 -8.83 8.73
CA PHE A 108 -8.76 -7.56 8.19
C PHE A 108 -8.87 -6.50 9.30
N ASP A 109 -7.81 -5.70 9.47
CA ASP A 109 -7.71 -4.56 10.38
C ASP A 109 -8.57 -3.36 9.92
N LEU A 110 -9.88 -3.57 9.76
CA LEU A 110 -10.82 -2.46 9.58
C LEU A 110 -11.05 -1.76 10.94
N PHE A 111 -10.34 -0.65 11.13
CA PHE A 111 -10.31 0.24 12.30
C PHE A 111 -11.64 0.98 12.59
N ILE A 112 -12.73 0.24 12.78
CA ILE A 112 -13.94 0.73 13.44
C ILE A 112 -14.00 0.02 14.79
N SER A 113 -13.90 0.77 15.89
CA SER A 113 -13.93 0.17 17.24
C SER A 113 -15.09 -0.81 17.37
N SER A 114 -14.86 -1.95 18.04
CA SER A 114 -15.87 -3.00 18.25
C SER A 114 -17.19 -2.43 18.78
N ASP A 115 -17.12 -1.36 19.56
CA ASP A 115 -18.26 -0.63 20.11
C ASP A 115 -19.04 0.18 19.07
N LEU A 116 -18.36 0.77 18.07
CA LEU A 116 -18.98 1.54 16.99
C LEU A 116 -19.61 0.62 15.94
N ASN A 117 -18.95 -0.49 15.62
CA ASN A 117 -19.54 -1.56 14.81
C ASN A 117 -20.79 -2.12 15.49
N PHE A 118 -20.71 -2.47 16.78
CA PHE A 118 -21.87 -2.87 17.57
C PHE A 118 -22.99 -1.82 17.56
N PHE A 119 -22.66 -0.53 17.66
CA PHE A 119 -23.64 0.56 17.62
C PHE A 119 -24.29 0.72 16.25
N ILE A 120 -23.52 0.66 15.15
CA ILE A 120 -24.02 0.71 13.77
C ILE A 120 -24.92 -0.49 13.50
N TYR A 121 -24.50 -1.71 13.88
CA TYR A 121 -25.31 -2.92 13.70
C TYR A 121 -26.58 -2.91 14.56
N THR A 122 -26.50 -2.44 15.80
CA THR A 122 -27.66 -2.28 16.70
C THR A 122 -28.62 -1.22 16.18
N ALA A 123 -28.11 -0.10 15.67
CA ALA A 123 -28.90 0.92 15.02
C ALA A 123 -29.60 0.35 13.78
N CYS A 124 -28.89 -0.34 12.88
CA CYS A 124 -29.47 -1.01 11.71
C CYS A 124 -30.57 -2.02 12.12
N LEU A 125 -30.34 -2.84 13.14
CA LEU A 125 -31.34 -3.76 13.70
C LEU A 125 -32.60 -3.02 14.17
N LEU A 126 -32.46 -1.94 14.94
CA LEU A 126 -33.57 -1.13 15.42
C LEU A 126 -34.30 -0.41 14.26
N PHE A 127 -33.56 0.08 13.26
CA PHE A 127 -34.10 0.78 12.10
C PHE A 127 -34.92 -0.12 11.16
N PHE A 128 -34.68 -1.43 11.11
CA PHE A 128 -35.46 -2.36 10.27
C PHE A 128 -36.51 -3.17 11.03
N LEU A 129 -36.26 -3.51 12.30
CA LEU A 129 -37.23 -4.25 13.12
C LEU A 129 -38.44 -3.39 13.48
N ILE A 130 -38.26 -2.09 13.74
CA ILE A 130 -39.38 -1.21 14.12
C ILE A 130 -40.36 -1.00 12.95
N PRO A 131 -39.93 -0.69 11.70
CA PRO A 131 -40.84 -0.63 10.56
C PRO A 131 -41.45 -1.98 10.20
N GLY A 132 -40.67 -3.07 10.23
CA GLY A 132 -41.18 -4.42 10.01
C GLY A 132 -42.26 -4.81 11.02
N TYR A 133 -42.07 -4.45 12.29
CA TYR A 133 -43.03 -4.64 13.36
C TYR A 133 -44.28 -3.76 13.19
N LEU A 134 -44.13 -2.48 12.83
CA LEU A 134 -45.25 -1.57 12.59
C LEU A 134 -46.08 -1.98 11.36
N ILE A 135 -45.43 -2.48 10.30
CA ILE A 135 -46.08 -3.06 9.12
C ILE A 135 -46.80 -4.36 9.51
N TYR A 136 -46.14 -5.26 10.25
CA TYR A 136 -46.74 -6.49 10.75
C TYR A 136 -47.95 -6.23 11.66
N PHE A 137 -47.85 -5.30 12.62
CA PHE A 137 -48.93 -4.95 13.54
C PHE A 137 -50.08 -4.24 12.81
N GLY A 138 -49.76 -3.39 11.83
CA GLY A 138 -50.74 -2.79 10.93
C GLY A 138 -51.50 -3.85 10.14
N VAL A 139 -50.79 -4.78 9.49
CA VAL A 139 -51.38 -5.87 8.69
C VAL A 139 -52.17 -6.87 9.56
N LYS A 140 -51.68 -7.19 10.77
CA LYS A 140 -52.32 -8.12 11.71
C LYS A 140 -53.61 -7.56 12.31
N ASN A 141 -53.72 -6.24 12.50
CA ASN A 141 -54.97 -5.61 12.95
C ASN A 141 -55.92 -5.24 11.79
N LEU A 142 -55.45 -5.24 10.54
CA LEU A 142 -56.27 -5.00 9.34
C LEU A 142 -57.18 -6.17 8.96
N THR A 143 -56.98 -7.36 9.56
CA THR A 143 -57.90 -8.50 9.44
C THR A 143 -59.18 -8.33 10.27
N LEU A 144 -59.22 -7.35 11.19
CA LEU A 144 -60.40 -7.04 12.00
C LEU A 144 -61.09 -5.75 11.49
N ALA A 145 -62.10 -5.96 10.64
CA ALA A 145 -63.25 -5.08 10.37
C ALA A 145 -63.04 -3.60 9.94
N LYS A 146 -63.48 -3.31 8.70
CA LYS A 146 -64.12 -2.05 8.25
C LYS A 146 -63.33 -0.73 8.31
N ILE A 147 -62.00 -0.76 8.16
CA ILE A 147 -61.25 0.47 7.92
C ILE A 147 -61.20 0.80 6.41
N ARG A 148 -61.80 1.94 6.01
CA ARG A 148 -61.89 2.42 4.61
C ARG A 148 -60.49 2.52 3.97
N ARG A 149 -60.35 2.11 2.70
CA ARG A 149 -59.13 2.19 1.83
C ARG A 149 -58.25 3.45 2.00
N ARG A 150 -58.83 4.58 2.39
CA ARG A 150 -58.12 5.83 2.73
C ARG A 150 -57.12 5.70 3.88
N LYS A 151 -57.44 4.98 4.97
CA LYS A 151 -56.52 4.85 6.11
C LYS A 151 -55.32 3.93 5.80
N PHE A 152 -55.52 2.92 4.95
CA PHE A 152 -54.43 2.08 4.44
C PHE A 152 -53.48 2.87 3.53
N ALA A 153 -54.03 3.69 2.63
CA ALA A 153 -53.22 4.57 1.79
C ALA A 153 -52.40 5.57 2.62
N ILE A 154 -52.99 6.13 3.69
CA ILE A 154 -52.27 7.01 4.63
C ILE A 154 -51.14 6.24 5.33
N PHE A 155 -51.38 5.03 5.82
CA PHE A 155 -50.36 4.23 6.51
C PHE A 155 -49.21 3.81 5.58
N ALA A 156 -49.51 3.45 4.33
CA ALA A 156 -48.51 3.15 3.31
C ALA A 156 -47.67 4.39 2.95
N ILE A 157 -48.31 5.57 2.83
CA ILE A 157 -47.60 6.83 2.59
C ILE A 157 -46.70 7.18 3.77
N ILE A 158 -47.16 7.03 5.02
CA ILE A 158 -46.35 7.26 6.22
C ILE A 158 -45.16 6.29 6.27
N SER A 159 -45.36 5.01 5.97
CA SER A 159 -44.28 4.02 5.93
C SER A 159 -43.26 4.33 4.84
N MET A 160 -43.71 4.82 3.68
CA MET A 160 -42.84 5.21 2.57
C MET A 160 -42.05 6.49 2.87
N ILE A 161 -42.68 7.49 3.50
CA ILE A 161 -41.99 8.69 3.99
C ILE A 161 -40.93 8.29 5.02
N PHE A 162 -41.26 7.38 5.94
CA PHE A 162 -40.30 6.91 6.94
C PHE A 162 -39.12 6.16 6.32
N LEU A 163 -39.36 5.30 5.34
CA LEU A 163 -38.32 4.64 4.54
C LEU A 163 -37.44 5.66 3.80
N ILE A 164 -38.04 6.63 3.11
CA ILE A 164 -37.27 7.67 2.40
C ILE A 164 -36.44 8.49 3.38
N VAL A 165 -37.02 8.93 4.50
CA VAL A 165 -36.32 9.74 5.51
C VAL A 165 -35.20 8.95 6.18
N SER A 166 -35.41 7.66 6.49
CA SER A 166 -34.38 6.79 7.07
C SER A 166 -33.27 6.43 6.09
N SER A 167 -33.58 6.10 4.83
CA SER A 167 -32.58 5.85 3.79
C SER A 167 -31.78 7.10 3.44
N THR A 168 -32.44 8.27 3.40
CA THR A 168 -31.77 9.56 3.17
C THR A 168 -30.92 9.95 4.39
N GLY A 169 -31.43 9.74 5.60
CA GLY A 169 -30.68 9.94 6.84
C GLY A 169 -29.47 9.03 6.96
N PHE A 170 -29.57 7.77 6.57
CA PHE A 170 -28.45 6.83 6.51
C PHE A 170 -27.44 7.23 5.42
N TYR A 171 -27.91 7.67 4.25
CA TYR A 171 -27.02 8.20 3.21
C TYR A 171 -26.23 9.41 3.71
N PHE A 172 -26.87 10.37 4.39
CA PHE A 172 -26.18 11.51 4.97
C PHE A 172 -25.32 11.15 6.18
N PHE A 173 -25.72 10.19 7.01
CA PHE A 173 -24.92 9.68 8.12
C PHE A 173 -23.66 8.96 7.62
N TYR A 174 -23.81 8.04 6.67
CA TYR A 174 -22.72 7.38 5.96
C TYR A 174 -21.82 8.41 5.28
N ARG A 175 -22.38 9.38 4.55
CA ARG A 175 -21.59 10.48 3.95
C ARG A 175 -20.94 11.38 4.99
N TYR A 176 -21.50 11.56 6.18
CA TYR A 176 -20.92 12.39 7.24
C TYR A 176 -19.78 11.67 7.96
N PHE A 177 -19.89 10.35 8.17
CA PHE A 177 -18.86 9.55 8.83
C PHE A 177 -17.76 9.04 7.87
N VAL A 178 -18.11 8.67 6.64
CA VAL A 178 -17.14 8.27 5.60
C VAL A 178 -16.47 9.48 4.95
N ASN A 179 -17.11 10.66 4.95
CA ASN A 179 -16.43 11.92 4.59
C ASN A 179 -16.12 12.77 5.83
N PHE A 180 -15.93 12.18 7.02
CA PHE A 180 -15.05 12.86 7.96
C PHE A 180 -13.70 12.94 7.23
N PRO A 181 -13.17 14.14 6.95
CA PRO A 181 -11.86 14.21 6.31
C PRO A 181 -10.92 13.41 7.21
N PRO A 182 -10.22 12.40 6.67
CA PRO A 182 -9.20 11.68 7.44
C PRO A 182 -8.27 12.70 8.07
N ALA A 183 -7.77 12.33 9.25
CA ALA A 183 -6.87 13.19 10.00
C ALA A 183 -5.70 13.59 9.09
N THR A 184 -5.59 14.89 8.80
CA THR A 184 -4.61 15.39 7.83
C THR A 184 -3.44 16.02 8.57
N ILE A 185 -2.24 15.65 8.12
CA ILE A 185 -0.97 16.16 8.64
C ILE A 185 -0.86 17.69 8.51
N LEU A 186 -1.63 18.31 7.60
CA LEU A 186 -1.72 19.77 7.45
C LEU A 186 -2.23 20.49 8.71
N ASN A 187 -3.04 19.79 9.52
CA ASN A 187 -3.54 20.30 10.80
C ASN A 187 -2.64 19.90 11.99
N GLY A 188 -1.49 19.28 11.70
CA GLY A 188 -0.57 18.73 12.69
C GLY A 188 -1.02 17.36 13.21
N ASN A 189 -0.06 16.63 13.78
CA ASN A 189 -0.29 15.36 14.47
C ASN A 189 -0.31 15.51 16.00
N GLY A 190 -0.16 16.74 16.52
CA GLY A 190 -0.08 17.01 17.96
C GLY A 190 1.32 16.89 18.54
N TYR A 191 2.35 16.68 17.71
CA TYR A 191 3.73 16.51 18.12
C TYR A 191 4.67 17.49 17.39
N ASN A 192 5.80 17.77 18.04
CA ASN A 192 6.89 18.51 17.41
C ASN A 192 7.87 17.50 16.79
N ASP A 193 7.57 17.00 15.59
CA ASP A 193 8.42 16.02 14.91
C ASP A 193 9.33 16.67 13.88
N GLY A 194 10.60 16.25 13.83
CA GLY A 194 11.53 16.66 12.79
C GLY A 194 12.88 17.15 13.31
N PRO A 195 13.63 17.87 12.46
CA PRO A 195 13.37 18.08 11.04
C PRO A 195 13.82 16.88 10.19
N TRP A 196 13.39 16.84 8.93
CA TRP A 196 14.00 16.01 7.89
C TRP A 196 14.20 16.82 6.61
N LEU A 197 15.18 16.38 5.82
CA LEU A 197 15.63 17.04 4.60
C LEU A 197 15.21 16.27 3.36
N THR A 198 14.77 16.99 2.32
CA THR A 198 14.49 16.43 0.99
C THR A 198 14.98 17.40 -0.09
N TRP A 199 15.30 16.92 -1.28
CA TRP A 199 15.40 17.77 -2.46
C TRP A 199 14.00 17.99 -3.06
N HIS A 200 13.68 19.25 -3.36
CA HIS A 200 12.37 19.63 -3.91
C HIS A 200 12.43 19.96 -5.41
N ASN A 201 13.60 19.81 -6.01
CA ASN A 201 13.87 19.96 -7.44
C ASN A 201 15.06 19.06 -7.82
N ASN A 202 15.43 19.04 -9.10
CA ASN A 202 16.48 18.16 -9.62
C ASN A 202 17.90 18.73 -9.45
N TYR A 203 18.10 19.69 -8.54
CA TYR A 203 19.36 20.40 -8.29
C TYR A 203 19.82 20.21 -6.84
N PRO A 204 20.32 19.01 -6.46
CA PRO A 204 20.83 18.74 -5.11
C PRO A 204 22.08 19.55 -4.75
N ASN A 205 22.72 20.17 -5.74
CA ASN A 205 23.86 21.08 -5.59
C ASN A 205 23.45 22.51 -5.21
N GLU A 206 22.18 22.88 -5.37
CA GLU A 206 21.72 24.27 -5.22
C GLU A 206 20.46 24.41 -4.36
N SER A 207 19.86 23.31 -3.91
CA SER A 207 18.60 23.36 -3.18
C SER A 207 18.47 22.35 -2.05
N ILE A 208 17.61 22.68 -1.08
CA ILE A 208 17.11 21.75 -0.07
C ILE A 208 15.73 22.21 0.43
N CYS A 209 14.88 21.27 0.82
CA CYS A 209 13.67 21.51 1.58
C CYS A 209 13.85 20.98 3.00
N ILE A 210 13.56 21.84 3.98
CA ILE A 210 13.55 21.51 5.40
C ILE A 210 12.10 21.39 5.84
N THR A 211 11.71 20.19 6.28
CA THR A 211 10.34 19.88 6.70
C THR A 211 10.30 19.50 8.18
N TRP A 212 9.28 19.97 8.89
CA TRP A 212 9.00 19.56 10.27
C TRP A 212 7.53 19.76 10.64
N LEU A 213 7.12 19.18 11.75
CA LEU A 213 5.80 19.32 12.35
C LEU A 213 5.86 20.04 13.69
N THR A 214 4.79 20.74 14.02
CA THR A 214 4.58 21.32 15.35
C THR A 214 3.25 20.88 15.95
N ALA A 215 3.23 20.72 17.27
CA ALA A 215 2.05 20.39 18.05
C ALA A 215 1.05 21.56 18.12
N ARG A 216 1.50 22.78 17.83
CA ARG A 216 0.71 24.01 17.88
C ARG A 216 1.09 24.90 16.71
N SER A 217 0.09 25.59 16.16
CA SER A 217 0.29 26.54 15.08
C SER A 217 1.44 27.51 15.37
N ASN A 218 2.44 27.53 14.50
CA ASN A 218 3.65 28.34 14.63
C ASN A 218 4.08 28.92 13.25
N SER A 219 5.04 29.84 13.25
CA SER A 219 5.63 30.35 12.01
C SER A 219 6.71 29.42 11.47
N SER A 220 6.71 29.15 10.16
CA SER A 220 7.79 28.41 9.48
C SER A 220 9.01 29.30 9.28
N ILE A 221 10.00 29.26 10.19
CA ILE A 221 11.22 30.07 10.10
C ILE A 221 12.46 29.17 10.29
N VAL A 222 13.44 29.33 9.41
CA VAL A 222 14.77 28.71 9.52
C VAL A 222 15.83 29.80 9.50
N TYR A 223 16.78 29.72 10.43
CA TYR A 223 18.02 30.49 10.38
C TYR A 223 19.12 29.60 9.82
N TYR A 224 19.93 30.08 8.88
CA TYR A 224 20.96 29.26 8.25
C TYR A 224 22.20 30.07 7.86
N GLY A 225 23.30 29.37 7.55
CA GLY A 225 24.54 29.97 7.10
C GLY A 225 25.69 28.96 7.08
N THR A 226 26.84 29.35 6.55
CA THR A 226 28.02 28.47 6.44
C THR A 226 28.89 28.44 7.70
N ASN A 227 28.55 29.26 8.72
CA ASN A 227 29.23 29.28 10.01
C ASN A 227 28.24 28.90 11.12
N PRO A 228 28.45 27.79 11.85
CA PRO A 228 27.52 27.33 12.89
C PRO A 228 27.42 28.32 14.07
N GLY A 229 28.43 29.16 14.29
CA GLY A 229 28.41 30.20 15.32
C GLY A 229 27.76 31.51 14.88
N ASN A 230 27.38 31.64 13.61
CA ASN A 230 26.77 32.85 13.05
C ASN A 230 25.85 32.52 11.84
N LEU A 231 24.62 32.12 12.14
CA LEU A 231 23.58 31.89 11.13
C LEU A 231 23.01 33.24 10.68
N ASN A 232 23.63 33.82 9.65
CA ASN A 232 23.37 35.19 9.18
C ASN A 232 22.26 35.32 8.13
N GLN A 233 21.64 34.20 7.73
CA GLN A 233 20.54 34.17 6.78
C GLN A 233 19.26 33.66 7.46
N THR A 234 18.12 34.08 6.91
CA THR A 234 16.80 33.65 7.38
C THR A 234 15.93 33.32 6.19
N ALA A 235 15.23 32.20 6.27
CA ALA A 235 14.22 31.79 5.31
C ALA A 235 12.90 31.55 6.03
N THR A 236 11.81 31.81 5.32
CA THR A 236 10.44 31.59 5.81
C THR A 236 9.72 30.63 4.89
N GLY A 237 8.87 29.80 5.47
CA GLY A 237 8.13 28.76 4.76
C GLY A 237 6.62 28.99 4.76
N SER A 238 5.91 27.94 4.38
CA SER A 238 4.45 27.87 4.45
C SER A 238 3.99 26.88 5.54
N GLY A 239 2.72 26.96 5.89
CA GLY A 239 2.04 26.04 6.80
C GLY A 239 2.05 26.50 8.25
N ASN A 240 1.05 26.02 9.00
CA ASN A 240 0.86 26.35 10.42
C ASN A 240 1.36 25.23 11.34
N TYR A 241 1.23 23.98 10.92
CA TYR A 241 1.60 22.80 11.70
C TYR A 241 2.61 21.93 10.96
N LEU A 242 2.34 21.60 9.70
CA LEU A 242 3.35 21.10 8.77
C LEU A 242 4.09 22.29 8.16
N HIS A 243 5.37 22.39 8.44
CA HIS A 243 6.22 23.47 7.97
C HIS A 243 7.14 22.95 6.87
N LYS A 244 7.22 23.70 5.77
CA LYS A 244 8.14 23.46 4.65
C LYS A 244 8.88 24.76 4.35
N VAL A 245 10.21 24.74 4.44
CA VAL A 245 11.09 25.85 4.07
C VAL A 245 12.01 25.41 2.95
N TYR A 246 11.83 26.02 1.78
CA TYR A 246 12.64 25.79 0.59
C TYR A 246 13.82 26.77 0.59
N LEU A 247 15.03 26.25 0.43
CA LEU A 247 16.24 27.02 0.23
C LEU A 247 16.76 26.75 -1.18
N ASP A 248 16.76 27.77 -2.03
CA ASP A 248 17.24 27.72 -3.42
C ASP A 248 18.48 28.61 -3.59
N GLY A 249 19.24 28.38 -4.68
CA GLY A 249 20.41 29.18 -5.02
C GLY A 249 21.56 29.01 -4.03
N LEU A 250 21.61 27.87 -3.35
CA LEU A 250 22.71 27.50 -2.47
C LEU A 250 23.99 27.30 -3.29
N THR A 251 25.13 27.54 -2.67
CA THR A 251 26.42 27.31 -3.34
C THR A 251 26.70 25.80 -3.37
N PRO A 252 27.09 25.22 -4.51
CA PRO A 252 27.51 23.81 -4.58
C PRO A 252 28.68 23.49 -3.66
N ASN A 253 28.83 22.21 -3.28
CA ASN A 253 29.88 21.70 -2.39
C ASN A 253 30.09 22.57 -1.14
N THR A 254 28.99 22.93 -0.47
CA THR A 254 29.01 23.84 0.68
C THR A 254 28.19 23.27 1.82
N THR A 255 28.81 23.14 2.99
CA THR A 255 28.09 22.80 4.22
C THR A 255 27.36 24.03 4.74
N TYR A 256 26.05 23.91 4.87
CA TYR A 256 25.19 24.87 5.54
C TYR A 256 24.77 24.32 6.90
N HIS A 257 24.82 25.17 7.91
CA HIS A 257 24.22 24.93 9.20
C HIS A 257 22.87 25.61 9.27
N TYR A 258 21.91 25.01 9.96
CA TYR A 258 20.59 25.58 10.13
C TYR A 258 20.02 25.33 11.52
N TYR A 259 19.17 26.24 11.97
CA TYR A 259 18.50 26.24 13.25
C TYR A 259 17.00 26.53 13.06
N ILE A 260 16.18 25.71 13.69
CA ILE A 260 14.73 25.88 13.78
C ILE A 260 14.40 26.26 15.23
N PRO A 261 13.69 27.37 15.48
CA PRO A 261 13.31 27.79 16.83
C PRO A 261 12.16 26.95 17.39
N GLU A 262 12.33 25.63 17.43
CA GLU A 262 11.34 24.66 17.90
C GLU A 262 11.98 23.62 18.83
N ASN A 263 11.19 23.05 19.73
CA ASN A 263 11.63 21.96 20.62
C ASN A 263 11.08 20.63 20.12
N PHE A 264 11.90 19.88 19.38
CA PHE A 264 11.50 18.59 18.83
C PHE A 264 11.37 17.50 19.89
N VAL A 265 10.54 16.49 19.61
CA VAL A 265 10.38 15.30 20.46
C VAL A 265 11.63 14.42 20.41
N GLN A 266 12.35 14.43 19.29
CA GLN A 266 13.60 13.70 19.12
C GLN A 266 14.71 14.36 19.93
N ASP A 267 15.47 13.55 20.68
CA ASP A 267 16.64 14.02 21.44
C ASP A 267 17.79 14.35 20.49
N HIS A 268 17.84 15.60 20.04
CA HIS A 268 18.96 16.12 19.27
C HIS A 268 20.04 16.68 20.22
N PRO A 269 21.33 16.34 20.04
CA PRO A 269 22.40 16.84 20.90
C PRO A 269 22.58 18.37 20.79
N SER A 270 22.09 18.96 19.69
CA SER A 270 21.97 20.40 19.50
C SER A 270 20.81 20.70 18.54
N ASN A 271 20.20 21.88 18.66
CA ASN A 271 19.19 22.33 17.69
C ASN A 271 19.80 22.94 16.42
N ILE A 272 21.14 22.91 16.29
CA ILE A 272 21.85 23.31 15.07
C ILE A 272 22.17 22.05 14.27
N PHE A 273 21.51 21.93 13.13
CA PHE A 273 21.70 20.86 12.17
C PHE A 273 22.58 21.34 11.02
N ASN A 274 22.94 20.44 10.12
CA ASN A 274 23.74 20.77 8.95
C ASN A 274 23.43 19.85 7.78
N PHE A 275 23.70 20.32 6.56
CA PHE A 275 23.69 19.52 5.35
C PHE A 275 24.76 20.07 4.39
N THR A 276 25.19 19.25 3.44
CA THR A 276 26.15 19.66 2.40
C THR A 276 25.48 19.54 1.04
N THR A 277 25.51 20.62 0.26
CA THR A 277 25.04 20.60 -1.14
C THR A 277 25.98 19.75 -1.99
N ALA A 278 25.41 19.04 -2.98
CA ALA A 278 26.19 18.24 -3.91
C ALA A 278 27.25 19.10 -4.64
N SER A 279 28.33 18.46 -5.08
CA SER A 279 29.36 19.12 -5.88
C SER A 279 28.92 19.24 -7.33
N THR A 280 29.55 20.16 -8.06
CA THR A 280 29.42 20.22 -9.53
C THR A 280 30.49 19.39 -10.23
N SER A 281 31.52 18.95 -9.51
CA SER A 281 32.48 17.94 -9.97
C SER A 281 31.96 16.54 -9.68
N GLN A 282 32.34 15.58 -10.54
CA GLN A 282 32.12 14.16 -10.33
C GLN A 282 33.05 13.64 -9.23
N GLU A 283 32.72 13.94 -7.98
CA GLU A 283 33.43 13.45 -6.79
C GLU A 283 32.86 12.10 -6.35
N ALA A 284 33.67 11.33 -5.63
CA ALA A 284 33.18 10.11 -5.00
C ALA A 284 32.09 10.44 -3.97
N PHE A 285 31.04 9.64 -3.94
CA PHE A 285 29.92 9.82 -3.03
C PHE A 285 29.34 8.48 -2.62
N LYS A 286 28.54 8.48 -1.55
CA LYS A 286 27.87 7.27 -1.08
C LYS A 286 26.49 7.55 -0.51
N PHE A 287 25.59 6.60 -0.69
CA PHE A 287 24.22 6.69 -0.22
C PHE A 287 23.79 5.40 0.47
N ALA A 288 22.83 5.53 1.39
CA ALA A 288 22.17 4.41 2.03
C ALA A 288 20.83 4.10 1.36
N ILE A 289 20.41 2.85 1.42
CA ILE A 289 19.10 2.39 0.98
C ILE A 289 18.44 1.60 2.10
N VAL A 290 17.19 1.90 2.40
CA VAL A 290 16.40 1.24 3.46
C VAL A 290 14.91 1.25 3.12
N GLY A 291 14.20 0.15 3.29
CA GLY A 291 12.74 0.04 3.09
C GLY A 291 12.02 -0.32 4.38
N ASP A 292 10.69 -0.15 4.40
CA ASP A 292 9.82 -0.91 5.30
C ASP A 292 10.13 -0.71 6.80
N MET A 293 9.94 0.54 7.24
CA MET A 293 10.15 0.91 8.64
C MET A 293 8.93 0.54 9.49
N GLN A 294 7.73 0.95 9.04
CA GLN A 294 6.40 0.57 9.55
C GLN A 294 6.28 0.36 11.09
N PRO A 295 6.66 1.35 11.93
CA PRO A 295 6.57 1.17 13.37
C PRO A 295 5.16 1.43 13.90
N TRP A 296 4.44 0.38 14.30
CA TRP A 296 3.13 0.48 14.97
C TRP A 296 3.18 0.33 16.51
N ASN A 297 4.34 0.03 17.08
CA ASN A 297 4.57 -0.01 18.52
C ASN A 297 6.02 0.29 18.91
N GLU A 298 6.31 0.40 20.21
CA GLU A 298 7.63 0.77 20.75
C GLU A 298 8.75 -0.20 20.35
N LEU A 299 8.47 -1.50 20.21
CA LEU A 299 9.46 -2.47 19.78
C LEU A 299 9.94 -2.19 18.35
N MET A 300 9.03 -1.92 17.42
CA MET A 300 9.42 -1.57 16.04
C MET A 300 10.03 -0.18 15.94
N MET A 301 9.61 0.76 16.78
CA MET A 301 10.32 2.05 16.89
C MET A 301 11.79 1.86 17.29
N ASN A 302 12.09 0.96 18.22
CA ASN A 302 13.46 0.64 18.62
C ASN A 302 14.25 -0.03 17.47
N LYS A 303 13.63 -0.96 16.73
CA LYS A 303 14.23 -1.61 15.56
C LYS A 303 14.56 -0.59 14.45
N CYS A 304 13.61 0.26 14.09
CA CYS A 304 13.82 1.40 13.19
C CYS A 304 14.96 2.30 13.68
N GLY A 305 15.00 2.59 14.98
CA GLY A 305 16.03 3.43 15.60
C GLY A 305 17.43 2.82 15.49
N MET A 306 17.56 1.49 15.59
CA MET A 306 18.83 0.79 15.40
C MET A 306 19.34 0.88 13.97
N VAL A 307 18.47 0.67 12.98
CA VAL A 307 18.84 0.80 11.56
C VAL A 307 19.22 2.25 11.24
N ALA A 308 18.43 3.22 11.72
CA ALA A 308 18.73 4.65 11.58
C ALA A 308 20.09 5.02 12.22
N ASP A 309 20.44 4.45 13.37
CA ASP A 309 21.75 4.66 14.00
C ASP A 309 22.91 4.12 13.15
N GLY A 310 22.72 2.97 12.51
CA GLY A 310 23.68 2.43 11.55
C GLY A 310 23.89 3.35 10.36
N ILE A 311 22.80 3.87 9.80
CA ILE A 311 22.82 4.82 8.68
C ILE A 311 23.57 6.10 9.07
N ILE A 312 23.28 6.67 10.25
CA ILE A 312 23.94 7.88 10.76
C ILE A 312 25.46 7.66 10.91
N GLN A 313 25.87 6.51 11.46
CA GLN A 313 27.28 6.18 11.62
C GLN A 313 28.00 6.02 10.27
N GLY A 314 27.27 5.58 9.24
CA GLY A 314 27.78 5.43 7.90
C GLY A 314 28.18 6.76 7.23
N LYS A 315 27.64 7.91 7.66
CA LYS A 315 27.92 9.25 7.06
C LYS A 315 27.67 9.29 5.55
N PHE A 316 26.43 9.04 5.15
CA PHE A 316 26.00 9.07 3.76
C PHE A 316 25.72 10.48 3.27
N ASP A 317 25.85 10.71 1.96
CA ASP A 317 25.52 11.97 1.30
C ASP A 317 23.99 12.14 1.16
N PHE A 318 23.27 11.04 1.01
CA PHE A 318 21.80 10.98 1.04
C PHE A 318 21.31 9.55 1.34
N ILE A 319 20.00 9.42 1.55
CA ILE A 319 19.30 8.15 1.82
C ILE A 319 18.19 7.96 0.79
N CYS A 320 18.13 6.79 0.18
CA CYS A 320 16.98 6.33 -0.61
C CYS A 320 16.09 5.45 0.26
N GLN A 321 14.82 5.82 0.43
CA GLN A 321 13.84 5.04 1.18
C GLN A 321 12.89 4.31 0.20
N LEU A 322 12.68 3.01 0.42
CA LEU A 322 12.02 2.08 -0.53
C LEU A 322 10.49 1.91 -0.33
N GLY A 323 9.79 2.90 0.23
CA GLY A 323 8.36 2.84 0.56
C GLY A 323 8.06 2.15 1.89
N ASP A 324 6.80 2.24 2.29
CA ASP A 324 6.27 1.75 3.57
C ASP A 324 7.03 2.37 4.75
N ILE A 325 6.97 3.70 4.79
CA ILE A 325 7.54 4.49 5.87
C ILE A 325 6.61 4.37 7.09
N ALA A 326 5.34 4.72 6.93
CA ALA A 326 4.32 4.55 7.97
C ALA A 326 3.68 3.16 7.89
N ASP A 327 3.13 2.68 9.01
CA ASP A 327 2.32 1.46 9.05
C ASP A 327 0.90 1.72 8.48
N ASP A 328 0.26 2.84 8.83
CA ASP A 328 -0.87 3.40 8.07
C ASP A 328 -0.60 4.86 7.69
N GLY A 329 -0.52 5.13 6.39
CA GLY A 329 -0.30 6.46 5.83
C GLY A 329 -1.43 7.47 6.09
N ASN A 330 -2.61 7.01 6.51
CA ASN A 330 -3.71 7.85 6.97
C ASN A 330 -3.67 8.12 8.49
N ASP A 331 -2.90 7.35 9.27
CA ASP A 331 -2.82 7.49 10.73
C ASP A 331 -1.70 8.46 11.15
N LEU A 332 -2.07 9.54 11.84
CA LEU A 332 -1.14 10.58 12.28
C LEU A 332 -0.20 10.13 13.41
N GLU A 333 -0.61 9.15 14.21
CA GLU A 333 0.21 8.55 15.26
C GLU A 333 1.26 7.62 14.65
N ASP A 334 0.94 6.88 13.59
CA ASP A 334 1.95 6.10 12.85
C ASP A 334 3.01 6.99 12.19
N TRP A 335 2.58 8.12 11.60
CA TRP A 335 3.53 9.15 11.18
C TRP A 335 4.38 9.66 12.34
N HIS A 336 3.79 9.94 13.51
CA HIS A 336 4.58 10.34 14.68
C HIS A 336 5.62 9.30 15.08
N ARG A 337 5.26 8.00 15.07
CA ARG A 337 6.15 6.89 15.43
C ARG A 337 7.35 6.82 14.50
N VAL A 338 7.12 6.81 13.18
CA VAL A 338 8.22 6.70 12.22
C VAL A 338 9.04 7.97 12.12
N LEU A 339 8.42 9.16 12.25
CA LEU A 339 9.13 10.43 12.15
C LEU A 339 10.20 10.60 13.24
N LYS A 340 10.11 9.88 14.37
CA LYS A 340 11.22 9.82 15.34
C LYS A 340 12.49 9.23 14.75
N SER A 341 12.39 8.15 14.00
CA SER A 341 13.54 7.50 13.35
C SER A 341 13.92 8.23 12.05
N LEU A 342 12.93 8.66 11.26
CA LEU A 342 13.14 9.40 10.01
C LEU A 342 13.86 10.74 10.27
N ALA A 343 13.41 11.53 11.25
CA ALA A 343 14.07 12.79 11.61
C ALA A 343 15.48 12.56 12.18
N ARG A 344 15.69 11.45 12.90
CA ARG A 344 17.00 11.10 13.46
C ARG A 344 18.08 10.97 12.38
N MET A 345 17.76 10.29 11.27
CA MET A 345 18.68 10.15 10.13
C MET A 345 18.56 11.30 9.11
N GLY A 346 17.37 11.90 9.01
CA GLY A 346 17.00 12.90 8.01
C GLY A 346 17.32 14.35 8.39
N ALA A 347 17.60 14.67 9.65
CA ALA A 347 17.90 16.04 10.06
C ALA A 347 19.22 16.57 9.47
N ASN A 348 20.15 15.69 9.10
CA ASN A 348 21.43 16.10 8.50
C ASN A 348 21.72 15.45 7.13
N THR A 349 20.86 14.53 6.70
CA THR A 349 21.05 13.73 5.48
C THR A 349 19.78 13.80 4.65
N PRO A 350 19.80 14.29 3.41
CA PRO A 350 18.63 14.30 2.54
C PRO A 350 18.06 12.89 2.33
N ILE A 351 16.74 12.76 2.39
CA ILE A 351 16.00 11.53 2.13
C ILE A 351 15.23 11.70 0.82
N GLN A 352 15.31 10.71 -0.06
CA GLN A 352 14.49 10.60 -1.27
C GLN A 352 13.75 9.26 -1.20
N ALA A 353 12.43 9.26 -1.33
CA ALA A 353 11.61 8.09 -1.03
C ALA A 353 10.66 7.75 -2.18
N VAL A 354 10.45 6.46 -2.43
CA VAL A 354 9.36 5.95 -3.26
C VAL A 354 8.17 5.62 -2.37
N ILE A 355 6.96 5.65 -2.91
CA ILE A 355 5.75 5.36 -2.14
C ILE A 355 5.52 3.85 -2.03
N GLY A 356 5.14 3.37 -0.84
CA GLY A 356 4.72 1.98 -0.57
C GLY A 356 3.20 1.81 -0.41
N ASN A 357 2.70 0.57 -0.29
CA ASN A 357 1.25 0.32 -0.13
C ASN A 357 0.68 0.84 1.18
N HIS A 358 1.48 0.87 2.24
CA HIS A 358 1.06 1.40 3.54
C HIS A 358 1.00 2.93 3.56
N ASP A 359 1.75 3.61 2.69
CA ASP A 359 1.88 5.07 2.72
C ASP A 359 0.63 5.85 2.23
N PHE A 360 -0.39 5.18 1.65
CA PHE A 360 -1.54 5.87 1.03
C PHE A 360 -2.93 5.26 1.19
N GLU A 361 -3.14 4.25 2.04
CA GLU A 361 -4.23 3.27 1.88
C GLU A 361 -5.62 3.85 1.43
N MET A 362 -6.04 3.36 0.25
CA MET A 362 -7.38 3.21 -0.35
C MET A 362 -8.44 4.34 -0.39
N ILE A 363 -8.21 5.56 0.13
CA ILE A 363 -9.14 6.69 -0.11
C ILE A 363 -8.53 7.70 -1.07
N VAL A 364 -9.17 7.83 -2.24
CA VAL A 364 -8.85 8.84 -3.27
C VAL A 364 -8.98 10.23 -2.64
N GLY A 365 -7.84 10.82 -2.24
CA GLY A 365 -7.73 12.20 -1.79
C GLY A 365 -7.10 12.44 -0.41
N SER A 366 -6.49 11.45 0.25
CA SER A 366 -6.00 11.64 1.63
C SER A 366 -4.68 11.00 2.06
N SER A 367 -3.69 10.79 1.17
CA SER A 367 -2.39 10.35 1.68
C SER A 367 -1.59 11.53 2.26
N ASN A 368 -1.23 11.46 3.54
CA ASN A 368 -0.32 12.41 4.18
C ASN A 368 1.06 12.44 3.49
N TRP A 369 1.42 11.36 2.79
CA TRP A 369 2.61 11.23 1.95
C TRP A 369 2.89 12.46 1.08
N GLY A 370 1.92 12.87 0.25
CA GLY A 370 2.13 13.97 -0.70
C GLY A 370 2.39 15.31 -0.03
N GLU A 371 1.98 15.46 1.23
CA GLU A 371 2.24 16.66 2.02
C GLU A 371 3.60 16.60 2.72
N LEU A 372 3.96 15.45 3.28
CA LEU A 372 5.22 15.19 3.99
C LEU A 372 6.44 15.16 3.06
N PHE A 373 6.26 14.61 1.85
CA PHE A 373 7.30 14.37 0.86
C PHE A 373 6.96 15.08 -0.46
N THR A 374 7.38 16.34 -0.57
CA THR A 374 7.18 17.17 -1.76
C THR A 374 8.35 17.08 -2.72
N TYR A 375 8.52 15.91 -3.34
CA TYR A 375 9.50 15.70 -4.41
C TYR A 375 9.05 16.37 -5.72
N PRO A 376 9.97 16.56 -6.70
CA PRO A 376 9.64 17.10 -8.02
C PRO A 376 8.91 16.06 -8.89
N TYR A 377 7.73 15.62 -8.45
CA TYR A 377 6.90 14.66 -9.16
C TYR A 377 6.58 15.14 -10.58
N VAL A 378 6.67 14.24 -11.55
CA VAL A 378 6.34 14.53 -12.96
C VAL A 378 4.92 15.08 -13.09
N ASN A 379 3.96 14.43 -12.42
CA ASN A 379 2.64 14.97 -12.21
C ASN A 379 2.04 14.45 -10.88
N PRO A 380 2.02 15.27 -9.82
CA PRO A 380 1.50 14.86 -8.51
C PRO A 380 -0.01 14.60 -8.50
N ASN A 381 -0.75 14.88 -9.58
CA ASN A 381 -2.15 14.47 -9.70
C ASN A 381 -2.32 13.07 -10.28
N ILE A 382 -1.25 12.48 -10.82
CA ILE A 382 -1.28 11.17 -11.49
C ILE A 382 -0.51 10.13 -10.68
N GLY A 383 0.73 10.42 -10.27
CA GLY A 383 1.56 9.48 -9.51
C GLY A 383 2.60 10.17 -8.64
N ARG A 384 3.43 9.37 -7.97
CA ARG A 384 4.47 9.77 -7.02
C ARG A 384 5.87 9.34 -7.50
N TYR A 385 6.09 9.42 -8.80
CA TYR A 385 7.38 9.13 -9.44
C TYR A 385 8.11 10.41 -9.85
N PHE A 386 9.43 10.34 -9.79
CA PHE A 386 10.34 11.44 -10.12
C PHE A 386 11.75 10.88 -10.35
N SER A 387 12.68 11.74 -10.74
CA SER A 387 14.09 11.37 -10.84
C SER A 387 14.98 12.53 -10.40
N PHE A 388 16.22 12.22 -10.07
CA PHE A 388 17.24 13.23 -9.76
C PHE A 388 18.62 12.75 -10.19
N ASP A 389 19.51 13.72 -10.44
CA ASP A 389 20.91 13.47 -10.74
C ASP A 389 21.75 13.78 -9.50
N TYR A 390 22.69 12.90 -9.17
CA TYR A 390 23.72 13.18 -8.18
C TYR A 390 25.08 12.83 -8.79
N HIS A 391 25.88 13.86 -9.05
CA HIS A 391 27.16 13.74 -9.75
C HIS A 391 27.02 13.03 -11.11
N ASN A 392 27.64 11.85 -11.29
CA ASN A 392 27.59 11.06 -12.53
C ASN A 392 26.57 9.90 -12.48
N ALA A 393 25.63 9.94 -11.53
CA ALA A 393 24.57 8.96 -11.40
C ALA A 393 23.18 9.58 -11.51
N HIS A 394 22.26 8.82 -12.08
CA HIS A 394 20.86 9.12 -12.24
C HIS A 394 20.00 8.13 -11.46
N PHE A 395 19.04 8.66 -10.70
CA PHE A 395 18.20 7.91 -9.79
C PHE A 395 16.74 8.03 -10.24
N VAL A 396 16.15 6.90 -10.64
CA VAL A 396 14.76 6.83 -11.11
C VAL A 396 13.88 6.29 -9.99
N MET A 397 13.03 7.14 -9.44
CA MET A 397 12.11 6.84 -8.33
C MET A 397 10.74 6.53 -8.91
N ILE A 398 10.36 5.26 -8.93
CA ILE A 398 9.20 4.71 -9.64
C ILE A 398 8.04 4.51 -8.67
N ASP A 399 6.83 4.84 -9.12
CA ASP A 399 5.58 4.60 -8.39
C ASP A 399 4.85 3.43 -9.06
N ASN A 400 5.07 2.23 -8.52
CA ASN A 400 4.41 1.02 -8.99
C ASN A 400 2.97 0.85 -8.43
N PHE A 401 2.41 1.89 -7.81
CA PHE A 401 1.04 1.98 -7.32
C PHE A 401 0.15 3.01 -8.03
N GLU A 402 0.67 3.77 -9.00
CA GLU A 402 -0.02 4.86 -9.73
C GLU A 402 -1.50 4.57 -10.03
N HIS A 403 -1.83 3.32 -10.41
CA HIS A 403 -3.20 2.84 -10.57
C HIS A 403 -3.47 1.51 -9.84
N TYR A 404 -3.27 1.46 -8.51
CA TYR A 404 -3.53 0.26 -7.69
C TYR A 404 -2.78 -0.97 -8.21
N TYR A 405 -1.45 -1.00 -8.03
CA TYR A 405 -0.58 -2.09 -8.53
C TYR A 405 -0.50 -2.17 -10.07
N MET A 406 -1.03 -1.18 -10.79
CA MET A 406 -0.89 -1.03 -12.22
C MET A 406 -0.11 0.24 -12.57
N MET A 407 0.91 0.10 -13.40
CA MET A 407 1.62 1.23 -14.00
C MET A 407 0.94 1.65 -15.31
N SER A 408 0.73 2.95 -15.51
CA SER A 408 0.24 3.49 -16.78
C SER A 408 1.29 3.43 -17.88
N ASP A 409 0.85 3.37 -19.14
CA ASP A 409 1.76 3.50 -20.29
C ASP A 409 2.50 4.85 -20.25
N HIS A 410 1.87 5.90 -19.70
CA HIS A 410 2.50 7.21 -19.52
C HIS A 410 3.72 7.16 -18.59
N GLN A 411 3.63 6.47 -17.44
CA GLN A 411 4.77 6.33 -16.55
C GLN A 411 5.86 5.45 -17.17
N LEU A 412 5.49 4.37 -17.87
CA LEU A 412 6.46 3.51 -18.57
C LEU A 412 7.23 4.26 -19.67
N ASP A 413 6.52 5.06 -20.47
CA ASP A 413 7.12 5.92 -21.49
C ASP A 413 8.00 7.00 -20.84
N TRP A 414 7.58 7.56 -19.69
CA TRP A 414 8.40 8.49 -18.93
C TRP A 414 9.70 7.84 -18.45
N ILE A 415 9.65 6.66 -17.82
CA ILE A 415 10.85 5.92 -17.36
C ILE A 415 11.82 5.72 -18.52
N ARG A 416 11.33 5.27 -19.69
CA ARG A 416 12.17 5.09 -20.87
C ARG A 416 12.86 6.38 -21.28
N ASN A 417 12.09 7.46 -21.45
CA ASN A 417 12.62 8.73 -21.94
C ASN A 417 13.58 9.37 -20.93
N ASP A 418 13.26 9.30 -19.63
CA ASP A 418 14.06 9.85 -18.54
C ASP A 418 15.47 9.23 -18.52
N ILE A 419 15.55 7.89 -18.58
CA ILE A 419 16.84 7.17 -18.63
C ILE A 419 17.59 7.47 -19.94
N ILE A 420 16.91 7.53 -21.09
CA ILE A 420 17.53 7.90 -22.37
C ILE A 420 18.14 9.31 -22.28
N GLU A 421 17.39 10.27 -21.73
CA GLU A 421 17.85 11.64 -21.55
C GLU A 421 19.02 11.74 -20.56
N ALA A 422 18.98 10.99 -19.44
CA ALA A 422 20.06 10.91 -18.47
C ALA A 422 21.36 10.40 -19.12
N LYS A 423 21.27 9.31 -19.88
CA LYS A 423 22.42 8.77 -20.64
C LYS A 423 22.94 9.76 -21.66
N ALA A 424 22.05 10.47 -22.36
CA ALA A 424 22.44 11.52 -23.32
C ALA A 424 23.12 12.73 -22.64
N LYS A 425 22.80 13.02 -21.38
CA LYS A 425 23.48 14.03 -20.53
C LYS A 425 24.83 13.56 -19.99
N GLY A 426 25.20 12.30 -20.20
CA GLY A 426 26.45 11.72 -19.73
C GLY A 426 26.37 11.19 -18.29
N GLN A 427 25.18 10.82 -17.81
CA GLN A 427 25.06 10.07 -16.58
C GLN A 427 25.58 8.65 -16.82
N ASP A 428 26.62 8.29 -16.07
CA ASP A 428 27.26 6.99 -16.20
C ASP A 428 26.37 5.95 -15.57
N TRP A 429 26.03 6.12 -14.29
CA TRP A 429 25.28 5.16 -13.48
C TRP A 429 23.78 5.44 -13.48
N ILE A 430 22.97 4.40 -13.71
CA ILE A 430 21.51 4.47 -13.68
C ILE A 430 20.99 3.47 -12.65
N PHE A 431 20.27 3.96 -11.64
CA PHE A 431 19.65 3.14 -10.61
C PHE A 431 18.13 3.33 -10.59
N CYS A 432 17.38 2.25 -10.44
CA CYS A 432 15.93 2.31 -10.33
C CYS A 432 15.47 1.86 -8.94
N PHE A 433 14.53 2.60 -8.37
CA PHE A 433 13.96 2.37 -7.04
C PHE A 433 12.44 2.29 -7.16
N PHE A 434 11.82 1.32 -6.49
CA PHE A 434 10.38 1.22 -6.31
C PHE A 434 10.10 0.39 -5.06
N HIS A 435 8.83 0.23 -4.70
CA HIS A 435 8.49 -0.48 -3.46
C HIS A 435 8.31 -1.99 -3.69
N LEU A 436 7.28 -2.42 -4.44
CA LEU A 436 7.00 -3.86 -4.65
C LEU A 436 8.13 -4.63 -5.34
N THR A 437 8.68 -5.65 -4.68
CA THR A 437 9.68 -6.57 -5.26
C THR A 437 9.13 -7.31 -6.48
N LEU A 438 9.82 -7.29 -7.62
CA LEU A 438 9.32 -7.95 -8.84
C LEU A 438 9.30 -9.48 -8.74
N MET A 439 10.28 -10.04 -8.03
CA MET A 439 10.45 -11.46 -7.76
C MET A 439 10.89 -11.62 -6.31
N SER A 440 10.08 -12.27 -5.49
CA SER A 440 10.38 -12.53 -4.08
C SER A 440 10.58 -14.02 -3.82
N VAL A 441 11.47 -14.35 -2.87
CA VAL A 441 11.58 -15.68 -2.26
C VAL A 441 10.85 -15.78 -0.92
N SER A 442 10.29 -14.68 -0.42
CA SER A 442 9.60 -14.56 0.86
C SER A 442 8.10 -14.90 0.74
N THR A 443 7.25 -14.31 1.59
CA THR A 443 5.81 -14.52 1.65
C THR A 443 5.05 -13.84 0.53
N SER A 444 5.59 -12.76 -0.06
CA SER A 444 4.96 -12.06 -1.17
C SER A 444 4.85 -12.92 -2.43
N ASP A 445 3.76 -12.73 -3.18
CA ASP A 445 3.59 -13.32 -4.50
C ASP A 445 4.49 -12.63 -5.54
N MET A 446 4.74 -13.33 -6.65
CA MET A 446 5.46 -12.75 -7.78
C MET A 446 4.58 -11.72 -8.52
N PHE A 447 5.04 -10.47 -8.59
CA PHE A 447 4.31 -9.37 -9.26
C PHE A 447 4.55 -9.38 -10.78
N TRP A 448 4.06 -10.42 -11.45
CA TRP A 448 4.28 -10.69 -12.89
C TRP A 448 3.91 -9.54 -13.82
N ASN A 449 2.85 -8.79 -13.50
CA ASN A 449 2.43 -7.63 -14.30
C ASN A 449 3.50 -6.53 -14.30
N LEU A 450 4.11 -6.27 -13.15
CA LEU A 450 5.18 -5.28 -13.01
C LEU A 450 6.46 -5.80 -13.66
N GLN A 451 6.79 -7.07 -13.44
CA GLN A 451 7.95 -7.70 -14.05
C GLN A 451 7.91 -7.61 -15.58
N ARG A 452 6.79 -7.96 -16.23
CA ARG A 452 6.63 -7.88 -17.69
C ARG A 452 6.77 -6.46 -18.25
N LYS A 453 6.49 -5.43 -17.44
CA LYS A 453 6.54 -4.03 -17.88
C LYS A 453 7.92 -3.41 -17.65
N LEU A 454 8.52 -3.65 -16.48
CA LEU A 454 9.73 -2.97 -16.04
C LEU A 454 11.01 -3.67 -16.49
N VAL A 455 11.06 -5.01 -16.40
CA VAL A 455 12.27 -5.77 -16.74
C VAL A 455 12.72 -5.53 -18.19
N PRO A 456 11.84 -5.53 -19.21
CA PRO A 456 12.28 -5.22 -20.57
C PRO A 456 12.87 -3.81 -20.71
N ILE A 457 12.33 -2.81 -19.98
CA ILE A 457 12.84 -1.43 -20.00
C ILE A 457 14.22 -1.37 -19.37
N PHE A 458 14.41 -2.01 -18.21
CA PHE A 458 15.68 -2.02 -17.50
C PHE A 458 16.78 -2.72 -18.30
N ASP A 459 16.44 -3.83 -18.97
CA ASP A 459 17.35 -4.51 -19.88
C ASP A 459 17.64 -3.66 -21.12
N GLU A 460 16.62 -3.20 -21.85
CA GLU A 460 16.77 -2.34 -23.05
C GLU A 460 17.71 -1.15 -22.80
N LEU A 461 17.58 -0.55 -21.63
CA LEU A 461 18.28 0.66 -21.26
C LEU A 461 19.49 0.43 -20.37
N ALA A 462 19.94 -0.81 -20.16
CA ALA A 462 21.14 -1.12 -19.36
C ALA A 462 21.17 -0.39 -18.01
N VAL A 463 20.14 -0.61 -17.18
CA VAL A 463 20.13 -0.16 -15.79
C VAL A 463 21.20 -0.91 -15.00
N ASP A 464 21.90 -0.23 -14.09
CA ASP A 464 23.05 -0.81 -13.39
C ASP A 464 22.67 -1.61 -12.15
N ALA A 465 21.64 -1.16 -11.41
CA ALA A 465 21.05 -1.92 -10.32
C ALA A 465 19.62 -1.45 -10.05
N VAL A 466 18.82 -2.36 -9.50
CA VAL A 466 17.42 -2.14 -9.15
C VAL A 466 17.21 -2.43 -7.67
N PHE A 467 16.48 -1.57 -6.97
CA PHE A 467 16.23 -1.67 -5.54
C PHE A 467 14.72 -1.64 -5.24
N ALA A 468 14.28 -2.58 -4.41
CA ALA A 468 12.89 -2.73 -3.98
C ALA A 468 12.80 -2.99 -2.46
N GLY A 469 11.65 -2.68 -1.86
CA GLY A 469 11.31 -2.96 -0.45
C GLY A 469 10.26 -4.07 -0.36
N HIS A 470 9.18 -3.83 0.39
CA HIS A 470 7.98 -4.67 0.52
C HIS A 470 8.19 -5.98 1.28
N ASP A 471 9.09 -6.85 0.81
CA ASP A 471 9.43 -8.05 1.57
C ASP A 471 10.32 -7.65 2.74
N HIS A 472 9.89 -7.97 3.97
CA HIS A 472 10.62 -7.58 5.19
C HIS A 472 11.86 -8.46 5.44
N ASP A 473 12.67 -8.68 4.41
CA ASP A 473 13.91 -9.42 4.43
C ASP A 473 14.98 -8.69 3.59
N TYR A 474 16.12 -9.37 3.38
CA TYR A 474 17.08 -9.00 2.36
C TYR A 474 17.09 -10.05 1.27
N GLN A 475 17.07 -9.63 0.00
CA GLN A 475 17.23 -10.54 -1.14
C GLN A 475 18.14 -9.92 -2.20
N HIS A 476 18.89 -10.77 -2.91
CA HIS A 476 19.70 -10.40 -4.05
C HIS A 476 19.63 -11.45 -5.16
N TYR A 477 19.40 -10.98 -6.37
CA TYR A 477 19.37 -11.82 -7.56
C TYR A 477 19.90 -11.07 -8.79
N ASN A 478 20.58 -11.81 -9.66
CA ASN A 478 21.05 -11.31 -10.93
C ASN A 478 20.12 -11.81 -12.03
N TYR A 479 19.52 -10.89 -12.77
CA TYR A 479 18.55 -11.23 -13.79
C TYR A 479 19.00 -10.73 -15.15
N THR A 480 19.14 -11.65 -16.10
CA THR A 480 19.28 -11.32 -17.53
C THR A 480 17.91 -11.54 -18.17
N TYR A 481 17.40 -10.54 -18.87
CA TYR A 481 16.16 -10.69 -19.63
C TYR A 481 16.26 -11.94 -20.52
N GLY A 482 15.18 -12.72 -20.66
CA GLY A 482 15.09 -13.86 -21.58
C GLY A 482 15.91 -15.11 -21.26
N TRP A 483 16.91 -15.03 -20.38
CA TRP A 483 17.87 -16.12 -20.14
C TRP A 483 17.26 -17.35 -19.45
N ASN A 484 16.37 -17.13 -18.48
CA ASN A 484 15.63 -18.18 -17.78
C ASN A 484 14.23 -18.47 -18.39
N GLY A 485 13.87 -17.77 -19.48
CA GLY A 485 12.60 -17.96 -20.18
C GLY A 485 11.36 -17.38 -19.49
N LEU A 486 11.53 -16.56 -18.45
CA LEU A 486 10.46 -15.88 -17.69
C LEU A 486 9.75 -14.77 -18.46
N VAL A 487 10.52 -13.96 -19.18
CA VAL A 487 10.01 -12.94 -20.09
C VAL A 487 10.92 -12.91 -21.30
N PHE A 488 10.38 -13.17 -22.50
CA PHE A 488 11.16 -13.28 -23.73
C PHE A 488 10.39 -12.68 -24.91
N ASP A 489 11.00 -11.67 -25.55
CA ASP A 489 10.61 -11.18 -26.87
C ASP A 489 11.73 -11.50 -27.87
N LYS A 490 11.41 -12.28 -28.92
CA LYS A 490 12.37 -12.64 -29.97
C LYS A 490 12.94 -11.45 -30.74
N ASN A 491 12.25 -10.31 -30.73
CA ASN A 491 12.67 -9.10 -31.43
C ASN A 491 13.52 -8.20 -30.53
N HIS A 492 13.59 -8.49 -29.23
CA HIS A 492 14.45 -7.78 -28.31
C HIS A 492 15.91 -8.09 -28.64
N ASN A 493 16.68 -7.04 -28.87
CA ASN A 493 18.11 -7.16 -29.04
C ASN A 493 18.72 -7.18 -27.65
N TRP A 494 19.27 -8.30 -27.18
CA TRP A 494 19.83 -8.53 -25.84
C TRP A 494 21.21 -7.90 -25.70
N PRO A 495 21.35 -6.62 -25.31
CA PRO A 495 22.61 -5.93 -25.43
C PRO A 495 23.44 -6.00 -24.14
N HIS A 496 22.91 -6.57 -23.05
CA HIS A 496 23.42 -6.34 -21.70
C HIS A 496 23.64 -7.60 -20.84
N ASN A 497 24.53 -7.45 -19.86
CA ASN A 497 24.83 -8.43 -18.81
C ASN A 497 23.64 -8.54 -17.83
N ALA A 498 23.68 -9.52 -16.94
CA ALA A 498 22.72 -9.62 -15.85
C ALA A 498 22.67 -8.31 -15.02
N ILE A 499 21.46 -7.86 -14.72
CA ILE A 499 21.19 -6.70 -13.86
C ILE A 499 21.02 -7.22 -12.42
N PRO A 500 21.72 -6.66 -11.43
CA PRO A 500 21.52 -6.99 -10.03
C PRO A 500 20.26 -6.29 -9.48
N TYR A 501 19.42 -7.07 -8.82
CA TYR A 501 18.23 -6.63 -8.12
C TYR A 501 18.40 -6.91 -6.63
N PHE A 502 18.00 -5.94 -5.82
CA PHE A 502 18.09 -6.01 -4.37
C PHE A 502 16.72 -5.74 -3.76
N CYS A 503 16.25 -6.64 -2.89
CA CYS A 503 15.18 -6.35 -1.95
C CYS A 503 15.79 -5.96 -0.59
N SER A 504 15.30 -4.90 0.03
CA SER A 504 15.79 -4.40 1.32
C SER A 504 14.69 -3.86 2.21
N GLY A 505 13.70 -4.69 2.58
CA GLY A 505 12.65 -4.35 3.54
C GLY A 505 12.98 -4.64 5.01
N GLY A 506 14.25 -4.89 5.35
CA GLY A 506 14.71 -5.03 6.73
C GLY A 506 14.92 -3.68 7.46
N GLY A 507 14.16 -2.63 7.19
CA GLY A 507 14.42 -1.30 7.77
C GLY A 507 13.86 -1.07 9.18
N GLY A 508 12.95 -1.93 9.64
CA GLY A 508 12.48 -1.89 11.03
C GLY A 508 11.13 -2.56 11.29
N ALA A 509 10.37 -2.88 10.24
CA ALA A 509 9.13 -3.63 10.32
C ALA A 509 9.34 -5.02 10.98
N ASN A 510 8.28 -5.79 11.18
CA ASN A 510 8.50 -7.19 11.56
C ASN A 510 9.01 -7.94 10.33
N LEU A 511 10.17 -8.57 10.49
CA LEU A 511 10.70 -9.47 9.47
C LEU A 511 9.64 -10.52 9.11
N GLU A 512 9.58 -10.94 7.85
CA GLU A 512 8.56 -11.87 7.36
C GLU A 512 8.73 -13.21 8.09
N VAL A 513 7.92 -13.45 9.13
CA VAL A 513 8.01 -14.67 9.93
C VAL A 513 7.33 -15.79 9.16
N ASP A 514 8.12 -16.60 8.46
CA ASP A 514 7.95 -18.06 8.38
C ASP A 514 9.20 -18.74 7.76
N TYR A 515 10.39 -18.54 8.34
CA TYR A 515 11.43 -19.58 8.18
C TYR A 515 11.06 -20.78 9.03
N GLY A 516 10.43 -21.74 8.38
CA GLY A 516 10.57 -23.12 8.80
C GLY A 516 12.00 -23.61 8.67
N ILE A 517 12.36 -24.55 9.54
CA ILE A 517 13.46 -25.45 9.19
C ILE A 517 13.01 -26.17 7.94
N PHE A 518 13.87 -26.14 6.91
CA PHE A 518 13.70 -26.98 5.75
C PHE A 518 13.48 -28.43 6.18
N ASP A 519 12.28 -28.97 5.94
CA ASP A 519 12.03 -30.38 6.15
C ASP A 519 12.33 -31.13 4.85
N PRO A 520 13.44 -31.89 4.77
CA PRO A 520 13.71 -32.71 3.59
C PRO A 520 12.59 -33.72 3.31
N ASP A 521 11.79 -34.05 4.33
CA ASP A 521 10.68 -34.99 4.29
C ASP A 521 9.30 -34.34 4.00
N GLU A 522 9.18 -32.99 3.98
CA GLU A 522 7.93 -32.35 3.57
C GLU A 522 7.76 -32.38 2.05
N MET A 523 6.51 -32.62 1.64
CA MET A 523 6.20 -32.73 0.22
C MET A 523 6.42 -31.40 -0.48
N LEU A 524 7.23 -31.44 -1.54
CA LEU A 524 7.34 -30.37 -2.53
C LEU A 524 5.93 -29.95 -2.96
N THR A 525 5.60 -28.68 -2.74
CA THR A 525 4.44 -28.08 -3.38
C THR A 525 4.84 -27.75 -4.80
N THR A 526 4.32 -28.53 -5.74
CA THR A 526 4.45 -28.27 -7.17
C THR A 526 3.58 -27.07 -7.51
N ASN A 527 4.20 -25.90 -7.64
CA ASN A 527 3.52 -24.69 -8.09
C ASN A 527 3.66 -24.63 -9.59
N THR A 528 2.54 -24.45 -10.27
CA THR A 528 2.52 -24.22 -11.71
C THR A 528 2.04 -22.81 -11.92
N VAL A 529 2.91 -21.98 -12.47
CA VAL A 529 2.55 -20.64 -12.87
C VAL A 529 2.46 -20.61 -14.39
N THR A 530 1.34 -20.10 -14.87
CA THR A 530 1.04 -19.95 -16.29
C THR A 530 1.55 -18.61 -16.78
N TRP A 531 2.57 -18.61 -17.64
CA TRP A 531 3.18 -17.39 -18.20
C TRP A 531 2.71 -17.10 -19.60
N TRP A 532 2.54 -15.84 -19.96
CA TRP A 532 2.25 -15.47 -21.34
C TRP A 532 3.54 -15.43 -22.18
N ASN A 533 3.62 -16.24 -23.22
CA ASN A 533 4.70 -16.22 -24.20
C ASN A 533 4.29 -15.42 -25.44
N GLU A 534 4.89 -14.24 -25.60
CA GLU A 534 4.55 -13.32 -26.69
C GLU A 534 4.93 -13.87 -28.09
N ASN A 535 5.91 -14.76 -28.19
CA ASN A 535 6.31 -15.32 -29.49
C ASN A 535 5.25 -16.23 -30.11
N ILE A 536 4.54 -16.97 -29.25
CA ILE A 536 3.54 -17.95 -29.67
C ILE A 536 2.12 -17.51 -29.32
N ASN A 537 1.96 -16.35 -28.67
CA ASN A 537 0.68 -15.80 -28.23
C ASN A 537 -0.13 -16.83 -27.43
N GLN A 538 0.57 -17.53 -26.52
CA GLN A 538 0.03 -18.63 -25.74
C GLN A 538 0.63 -18.60 -24.33
N ASN A 539 -0.16 -19.15 -23.41
CA ASN A 539 0.27 -19.47 -22.07
C ASN A 539 1.26 -20.65 -22.07
N ARG A 540 2.36 -20.53 -21.34
CA ARG A 540 3.33 -21.57 -21.03
C ARG A 540 3.33 -21.78 -19.53
N ASP A 541 3.00 -22.99 -19.12
CA ASP A 541 3.11 -23.38 -17.73
C ASP A 541 4.58 -23.64 -17.40
N ILE A 542 5.08 -22.96 -16.38
CA ILE A 542 6.34 -23.32 -15.73
C ILE A 542 5.98 -23.87 -14.37
N THR A 543 6.38 -25.11 -14.18
CA THR A 543 6.22 -25.80 -12.93
C THR A 543 7.54 -25.69 -12.17
N TYR A 544 7.47 -25.12 -10.98
CA TYR A 544 8.57 -25.14 -10.02
C TYR A 544 8.09 -25.82 -8.75
N GLU A 545 9.02 -26.44 -8.07
CA GLU A 545 8.74 -27.05 -6.79
C GLU A 545 9.15 -26.08 -5.69
N ARG A 546 8.18 -25.63 -4.91
CA ARG A 546 8.41 -24.85 -3.69
C ARG A 546 8.30 -25.83 -2.53
N ARG A 547 9.30 -25.87 -1.65
CA ARG A 547 9.13 -26.60 -0.39
C ARG A 547 8.25 -25.74 0.52
N PRO A 548 7.15 -26.26 1.07
CA PRO A 548 6.37 -25.51 2.05
C PRO A 548 7.28 -25.19 3.24
N TRP A 549 7.15 -23.97 3.76
CA TRP A 549 7.85 -23.56 4.96
C TRP A 549 7.19 -24.22 6.17
N ASN A 550 7.97 -24.86 7.05
CA ASN A 550 7.48 -25.43 8.31
C ASN A 550 8.07 -24.73 9.54
N SER A 551 7.50 -23.59 9.93
CA SER A 551 7.89 -22.82 11.13
C SER A 551 7.69 -23.60 12.43
N SER A 552 6.86 -24.65 12.44
CA SER A 552 6.62 -25.48 13.63
C SER A 552 7.83 -26.34 14.04
N LYS A 553 8.77 -26.63 13.13
CA LYS A 553 9.97 -27.41 13.46
C LYS A 553 11.03 -26.61 14.23
N TYR A 554 11.00 -25.28 14.16
CA TYR A 554 11.89 -24.45 14.96
C TYR A 554 11.61 -24.59 16.47
N LEU A 555 10.33 -24.79 16.83
CA LEU A 555 9.92 -25.10 18.21
C LEU A 555 10.27 -26.54 18.64
N ALA A 556 10.51 -27.44 17.69
CA ALA A 556 10.72 -28.87 17.94
C ALA A 556 12.20 -29.29 18.07
N HIS A 557 13.16 -28.46 17.64
CA HIS A 557 14.58 -28.64 17.94
C HIS A 557 14.91 -28.24 19.39
N ALA A 558 14.29 -28.97 20.31
CA ALA A 558 14.48 -28.93 21.75
C ALA A 558 15.84 -29.52 22.14
N GLY A 559 16.90 -28.77 21.84
CA GLY A 559 18.24 -28.94 22.41
C GLY A 559 18.84 -27.62 22.91
N PHE A 560 18.20 -26.49 22.61
CA PHE A 560 18.62 -25.16 23.03
C PHE A 560 17.80 -24.72 24.25
N PRO A 561 18.45 -24.18 25.30
CA PRO A 561 17.79 -23.91 26.57
C PRO A 561 16.60 -22.97 26.41
N GLU A 562 15.46 -23.39 26.96
CA GLU A 562 14.18 -22.70 26.99
C GLU A 562 14.32 -21.29 27.57
N ASN A 563 14.26 -20.25 26.72
CA ASN A 563 13.59 -18.96 26.94
C ASN A 563 14.02 -17.92 25.89
N TYR A 564 13.53 -18.02 24.66
CA TYR A 564 13.77 -17.00 23.64
C TYR A 564 12.99 -15.68 23.88
N THR A 565 11.95 -15.68 24.71
CA THR A 565 11.24 -14.45 25.13
C THR A 565 12.10 -13.54 26.01
N HIS A 566 13.18 -14.06 26.62
CA HIS A 566 14.12 -13.24 27.38
C HIS A 566 15.25 -12.61 26.54
N TRP A 567 15.50 -13.12 25.33
CA TRP A 567 16.63 -12.67 24.49
C TRP A 567 16.28 -11.46 23.61
N ALA A 568 15.00 -11.25 23.28
CA ALA A 568 14.54 -10.02 22.64
C ALA A 568 14.54 -8.80 23.60
N ALA A 569 14.56 -9.04 24.92
CA ALA A 569 14.32 -8.01 25.92
C ALA A 569 15.52 -7.66 26.80
N GLN A 570 16.57 -8.50 26.85
CA GLN A 570 17.68 -8.31 27.77
C GLN A 570 19.00 -8.81 27.17
N ASP A 571 19.71 -7.97 26.40
CA ASP A 571 21.14 -7.71 26.64
C ASP A 571 21.78 -6.78 25.58
N ILE A 572 22.18 -5.60 26.04
CA ILE A 572 23.52 -5.00 25.87
C ILE A 572 24.25 -5.35 24.55
N GLY A 573 23.79 -4.80 23.42
CA GLY A 573 24.64 -4.61 22.23
C GLY A 573 24.87 -5.84 21.34
N LYS A 574 24.04 -6.89 21.45
CA LYS A 574 23.99 -7.97 20.46
C LYS A 574 22.54 -8.27 20.08
N TYR A 575 21.95 -7.42 19.25
CA TYR A 575 20.72 -7.73 18.55
C TYR A 575 21.08 -8.38 17.23
N TYR A 576 21.13 -9.72 17.14
CA TYR A 576 20.88 -10.61 15.97
C TYR A 576 20.97 -12.07 16.41
N TYR A 577 20.12 -12.93 15.85
CA TYR A 577 20.49 -14.02 14.91
C TYR A 577 19.27 -14.93 14.69
N HIS A 578 18.94 -15.20 13.41
CA HIS A 578 18.55 -16.55 13.03
C HIS A 578 19.75 -17.19 12.32
N LEU A 579 19.95 -18.49 12.56
CA LEU A 579 21.03 -19.30 12.00
C LEU A 579 21.06 -19.19 10.47
N PRO A 580 22.17 -18.74 9.87
CA PRO A 580 22.32 -18.75 8.44
C PRO A 580 22.83 -20.14 8.00
N ALA A 581 22.12 -21.20 8.38
CA ALA A 581 22.48 -22.59 8.13
C ALA A 581 21.19 -23.40 8.31
N GLU A 582 20.60 -24.08 7.33
CA GLU A 582 21.07 -24.71 6.11
C GLU A 582 19.90 -24.65 5.10
N GLU A 583 20.16 -24.51 3.80
CA GLU A 583 19.18 -24.76 2.71
C GLU A 583 18.09 -23.70 2.39
N ALA A 584 18.28 -22.39 2.60
CA ALA A 584 17.53 -21.41 1.77
C ALA A 584 17.96 -21.46 0.28
N TYR A 585 19.01 -22.24 -0.02
CA TYR A 585 19.43 -22.62 -1.36
C TYR A 585 18.63 -23.85 -1.83
N HIS A 586 17.56 -23.61 -2.56
CA HIS A 586 16.94 -24.64 -3.38
C HIS A 586 17.29 -24.41 -4.85
N ASP A 587 17.82 -25.44 -5.50
CA ASP A 587 18.07 -25.55 -6.94
C ASP A 587 16.90 -25.03 -7.83
N ALA A 588 15.70 -24.88 -7.28
CA ALA A 588 14.53 -24.30 -7.92
C ALA A 588 14.63 -22.77 -8.14
N TRP A 589 15.21 -22.00 -7.21
CA TRP A 589 15.29 -20.52 -7.32
C TRP A 589 16.55 -20.03 -8.03
N GLN A 590 17.62 -20.84 -8.05
CA GLN A 590 18.77 -20.59 -8.92
C GLN A 590 18.35 -20.56 -10.40
N GLN A 591 17.34 -21.33 -10.80
CA GLN A 591 16.78 -21.28 -12.17
C GLN A 591 16.18 -19.90 -12.50
N LEU A 592 15.78 -19.13 -11.48
CA LEU A 592 15.19 -17.81 -11.61
C LEU A 592 16.21 -16.68 -11.39
N GLY A 593 17.47 -17.01 -11.07
CA GLY A 593 18.58 -16.05 -10.93
C GLY A 593 18.88 -15.60 -9.49
N PHE A 594 18.24 -16.21 -8.48
CA PHE A 594 18.48 -15.86 -7.08
C PHE A 594 19.84 -16.32 -6.59
N GLU A 595 20.56 -15.39 -5.94
CA GLU A 595 21.90 -15.63 -5.42
C GLU A 595 21.92 -15.65 -3.88
N TYR A 596 21.11 -14.81 -3.23
CA TYR A 596 21.12 -14.67 -1.78
C TYR A 596 19.79 -14.16 -1.21
N ALA A 597 19.40 -14.62 -0.02
CA ALA A 597 18.38 -13.99 0.81
C ALA A 597 18.62 -14.25 2.31
N GLU A 598 18.25 -13.30 3.17
CA GLU A 598 18.37 -13.40 4.64
C GLU A 598 17.32 -12.54 5.36
N GLU A 599 16.64 -13.12 6.34
CA GLU A 599 15.75 -12.39 7.26
C GLU A 599 16.58 -11.68 8.33
N CYS A 600 16.94 -10.44 8.05
CA CYS A 600 17.67 -9.60 8.97
C CYS A 600 17.10 -8.17 8.93
N TYR A 601 17.45 -7.33 9.92
CA TYR A 601 17.42 -5.88 9.66
C TYR A 601 18.73 -5.49 8.98
N GLN A 602 18.65 -4.58 8.03
CA GLN A 602 19.81 -4.15 7.26
C GLN A 602 19.54 -2.80 6.63
N TYR A 603 20.62 -2.22 6.14
CA TYR A 603 20.57 -1.20 5.11
C TYR A 603 21.62 -1.52 4.05
N ILE A 604 21.38 -1.09 2.82
CA ILE A 604 22.37 -1.18 1.75
C ILE A 604 23.17 0.12 1.73
N GLN A 605 24.47 0.01 1.55
CA GLN A 605 25.37 1.10 1.24
C GLN A 605 25.84 0.96 -0.20
N VAL A 606 25.77 2.05 -0.96
CA VAL A 606 26.33 2.16 -2.30
C VAL A 606 27.38 3.27 -2.31
N GLU A 607 28.58 2.97 -2.81
CA GLU A 607 29.68 3.91 -2.97
C GLU A 607 30.04 4.01 -4.45
N ILE A 608 30.16 5.22 -4.98
CA ILE A 608 30.53 5.49 -6.38
C ILE A 608 31.77 6.37 -6.40
N ASP A 609 32.77 5.95 -7.16
CA ASP A 609 34.02 6.68 -7.40
C ASP A 609 34.39 6.58 -8.89
N GLY A 610 33.94 7.57 -9.65
CA GLY A 610 34.06 7.61 -11.11
C GLY A 610 33.40 6.39 -11.76
N ASN A 611 34.22 5.54 -12.37
CA ASN A 611 33.79 4.33 -13.07
C ASN A 611 33.64 3.11 -12.15
N ASN A 612 33.83 3.24 -10.83
CA ASN A 612 33.63 2.15 -9.88
C ASN A 612 32.36 2.38 -9.08
N CYS A 613 31.57 1.32 -8.90
CA CYS A 613 30.42 1.29 -8.01
C CYS A 613 30.55 0.07 -7.08
N THR A 614 30.51 0.29 -5.77
CA THR A 614 30.51 -0.78 -4.77
C THR A 614 29.17 -0.77 -4.02
N ILE A 615 28.43 -1.86 -4.13
CA ILE A 615 27.19 -2.09 -3.37
C ILE A 615 27.53 -3.06 -2.24
N SER A 616 27.17 -2.73 -1.00
CA SER A 616 27.42 -3.56 0.18
C SER A 616 26.22 -3.54 1.12
N VAL A 617 25.91 -4.67 1.74
CA VAL A 617 24.80 -4.77 2.70
C VAL A 617 25.37 -4.70 4.10
N ARG A 618 24.73 -3.96 4.99
CA ARG A 618 25.20 -3.72 6.35
C ARG A 618 24.14 -4.15 7.35
N TYR A 619 24.56 -4.87 8.38
CA TYR A 619 23.77 -4.95 9.61
C TYR A 619 23.64 -3.52 10.22
N PRO A 620 22.65 -3.27 11.08
CA PRO A 620 22.41 -1.98 11.75
C PRO A 620 23.62 -1.44 12.53
N ASN A 621 24.54 -2.31 12.95
CA ASN A 621 25.79 -1.89 13.60
C ASN A 621 26.89 -1.45 12.61
N GLY A 622 26.60 -1.41 11.30
CA GLY A 622 27.52 -1.04 10.23
C GLY A 622 28.50 -2.14 9.80
N VAL A 623 28.43 -3.33 10.40
CA VAL A 623 29.23 -4.47 9.97
C VAL A 623 28.69 -4.98 8.64
N LEU A 624 29.59 -5.36 7.74
CA LEU A 624 29.25 -5.98 6.47
C LEU A 624 28.44 -7.27 6.72
N LEU A 625 27.30 -7.41 6.04
CA LEU A 625 26.50 -8.62 6.07
C LEU A 625 27.36 -9.77 5.52
N GLN A 626 27.59 -10.77 6.35
CA GLN A 626 28.32 -11.97 5.97
C GLN A 626 27.28 -13.08 5.84
N GLY A 627 27.23 -13.72 4.67
CA GLY A 627 26.26 -14.79 4.44
C GLY A 627 26.44 -16.01 5.35
N PRO A 628 25.59 -17.04 5.19
CA PRO A 628 25.73 -18.37 5.81
C PRO A 628 27.16 -18.78 6.14
N GLY A 629 27.45 -18.87 7.45
CA GLY A 629 28.74 -19.33 7.98
C GLY A 629 29.92 -18.39 7.75
N ASP A 630 29.68 -17.08 7.66
CA ASP A 630 30.69 -16.06 7.32
C ASP A 630 31.35 -16.27 5.94
N ALA A 631 30.72 -17.04 5.05
CA ALA A 631 31.38 -17.54 3.84
C ALA A 631 31.33 -16.57 2.64
N TYR A 632 30.33 -15.69 2.57
CA TYR A 632 30.10 -14.82 1.42
C TYR A 632 29.76 -13.38 1.85
N PRO A 633 30.73 -12.44 1.80
CA PRO A 633 30.44 -11.04 2.04
C PRO A 633 29.43 -10.54 1.00
N GLN A 634 28.34 -9.92 1.45
CA GLN A 634 27.35 -9.30 0.57
C GLN A 634 27.89 -7.95 0.09
N GLN A 635 28.83 -8.03 -0.85
CA GLN A 635 29.47 -6.88 -1.48
C GLN A 635 29.77 -7.19 -2.95
N TRP A 636 29.36 -6.27 -3.83
CA TRP A 636 29.59 -6.34 -5.27
C TRP A 636 30.33 -5.08 -5.71
N THR A 637 31.25 -5.22 -6.65
CA THR A 637 31.97 -4.08 -7.23
C THR A 637 31.90 -4.17 -8.74
N PHE A 638 31.36 -3.11 -9.34
CA PHE A 638 31.14 -2.97 -10.77
C PHE A 638 32.09 -1.91 -11.30
N GLN A 639 32.58 -2.12 -12.53
CA GLN A 639 33.46 -1.18 -13.21
C GLN A 639 32.96 -0.93 -14.64
N LYS A 640 32.90 0.34 -15.05
CA LYS A 640 32.52 0.78 -16.40
C LYS A 640 33.71 1.07 -17.32
#